data_AF-A0A9E0HJ88-F1
#
_entry.id   AF-A0A9E0HJ88-F1
#
_cell.length_a   1.000
_cell.length_b   1.000
_cell.length_c   1.000
_cell.angle_alpha   90.00
_cell.angle_beta   90.00
_cell.angle_gamma   90.00
#
_symmetry.space_group_name_H-M   'P 1'
#
loop_
_entity.id
_entity.type
_entity.pdbx_description
1 polymer ?
#
loop_
_entity_poly.entity_id
_entity_poly.type
_entity_poly.pdbx_seq_one_letter_code
_entity_poly.pdbx_strand_id
1 'polypeptide(L)'
;MTDNRKLEAGRDWNQAGDTITGDAATREIFRGIQADLNYFAEPCGFEAVKVDGVLGPKSLAALQAVNAAVIKANPALTGTLMPPTTVADVATYAMMTRDWLEKTARSALGVTDLRRYHKGTGKEWNVKDAIAYGAGPVHADFVALQTDLNRFAGALGFAALDTDGMIGPKTAKAVKAIYDALVAKNPLNVITAFPVPDTKEEVAEYCMFIRAWLATKAGALLAEAGA
;
A
#
# COMPACT_ATOMS: atom_id res chain seq x y z
N MET A 1 10.62 -15.51 -8.82
CA MET A 1 10.01 -15.17 -10.12
C MET A 1 8.78 -14.35 -9.84
N THR A 2 8.63 -13.17 -10.45
CA THR A 2 7.36 -12.44 -10.43
C THR A 2 6.45 -13.20 -11.40
N ASP A 3 5.45 -13.89 -10.86
CA ASP A 3 4.48 -14.63 -11.67
C ASP A 3 3.66 -13.61 -12.45
N ASN A 4 3.93 -13.41 -13.74
CA ASN A 4 3.14 -12.47 -14.57
C ASN A 4 1.96 -13.17 -15.24
N ARG A 5 1.48 -14.31 -14.69
CA ARG A 5 0.32 -15.00 -15.25
C ARG A 5 -0.93 -14.12 -15.19
N LYS A 6 -1.79 -14.31 -16.18
CA LYS A 6 -3.15 -13.77 -16.13
C LYS A 6 -3.95 -14.53 -15.06
N LEU A 7 -4.78 -13.81 -14.32
CA LEU A 7 -5.71 -14.39 -13.36
C LEU A 7 -7.03 -14.73 -14.06
N GLU A 8 -7.54 -15.93 -13.82
CA GLU A 8 -8.68 -16.50 -14.55
C GLU A 8 -9.99 -16.37 -13.76
N ALA A 9 -11.04 -15.93 -14.46
CA ALA A 9 -12.41 -15.88 -13.90
C ALA A 9 -12.89 -17.28 -13.51
N GLY A 10 -13.56 -17.40 -12.37
CA GLY A 10 -14.06 -18.67 -11.83
C GLY A 10 -12.97 -19.57 -11.21
N ARG A 11 -11.68 -19.25 -11.42
CA ARG A 11 -10.55 -19.95 -10.81
C ARG A 11 -9.86 -19.11 -9.75
N ASP A 12 -9.36 -17.94 -10.14
CA ASP A 12 -8.60 -17.04 -9.26
C ASP A 12 -9.51 -15.95 -8.65
N TRP A 13 -10.56 -15.55 -9.37
CA TRP A 13 -11.50 -14.52 -8.93
C TRP A 13 -12.92 -14.76 -9.44
N ASN A 14 -13.89 -14.20 -8.72
CA ASN A 14 -15.31 -14.24 -9.06
C ASN A 14 -15.90 -12.83 -9.11
N GLN A 15 -16.87 -12.62 -9.98
CA GLN A 15 -17.59 -11.36 -10.13
C GLN A 15 -18.97 -11.44 -9.51
N ALA A 16 -19.34 -10.44 -8.72
CA ALA A 16 -20.66 -10.25 -8.16
C ALA A 16 -21.11 -8.80 -8.44
N GLY A 17 -22.06 -8.63 -9.37
CA GLY A 17 -22.43 -7.33 -9.89
C GLY A 17 -21.23 -6.59 -10.50
N ASP A 18 -20.99 -5.36 -10.05
CA ASP A 18 -19.89 -4.51 -10.52
C ASP A 18 -18.59 -4.70 -9.73
N THR A 19 -18.54 -5.70 -8.86
CA THR A 19 -17.38 -5.96 -7.99
C THR A 19 -16.76 -7.31 -8.26
N ILE A 20 -15.44 -7.40 -8.09
CA ILE A 20 -14.66 -8.62 -8.22
C ILE A 20 -13.90 -8.90 -6.93
N THR A 21 -13.98 -10.14 -6.48
CA THR A 21 -13.27 -10.66 -5.32
C THR A 21 -12.42 -11.85 -5.71
N GLY A 22 -11.16 -11.86 -5.27
CA GLY A 22 -10.25 -12.98 -5.44
C GLY A 22 -10.41 -14.05 -4.38
N ASP A 23 -9.81 -15.22 -4.62
CA ASP A 23 -9.44 -16.15 -3.55
C ASP A 23 -8.45 -15.52 -2.56
N ALA A 24 -8.05 -16.23 -1.51
CA ALA A 24 -7.20 -15.65 -0.46
C ALA A 24 -5.89 -15.06 -1.00
N ALA A 25 -5.23 -15.72 -1.96
CA ALA A 25 -3.99 -15.24 -2.55
C ALA A 25 -4.23 -14.05 -3.49
N THR A 26 -5.26 -14.14 -4.32
CA THR A 26 -5.62 -13.12 -5.31
C THR A 26 -6.14 -11.85 -4.64
N ARG A 27 -6.85 -11.99 -3.51
CA ARG A 27 -7.31 -10.86 -2.71
C ARG A 27 -6.15 -9.99 -2.23
N GLU A 28 -5.02 -10.58 -1.85
CA GLU A 28 -3.82 -9.83 -1.48
C GLU A 28 -3.19 -9.10 -2.67
N ILE A 29 -3.27 -9.67 -3.87
CA ILE A 29 -2.86 -8.98 -5.10
C ILE A 29 -3.77 -7.76 -5.34
N PHE A 30 -5.08 -7.91 -5.18
CA PHE A 30 -6.04 -6.81 -5.36
C PHE A 30 -5.88 -5.70 -4.33
N ARG A 31 -5.63 -6.05 -3.05
CA ARG A 31 -5.21 -5.09 -2.03
C ARG A 31 -3.94 -4.35 -2.45
N GLY A 32 -3.00 -5.09 -3.04
CA GLY A 32 -1.80 -4.50 -3.64
C GLY A 32 -2.09 -3.45 -4.70
N ILE A 33 -2.96 -3.74 -5.67
CA ILE A 33 -3.35 -2.75 -6.69
C ILE A 33 -3.99 -1.53 -6.06
N GLN A 34 -4.93 -1.71 -5.12
CA GLN A 34 -5.61 -0.59 -4.47
C GLN A 34 -4.61 0.30 -3.72
N ALA A 35 -3.66 -0.31 -3.01
CA ALA A 35 -2.56 0.40 -2.38
C ALA A 35 -1.66 1.13 -3.40
N ASP A 36 -1.28 0.43 -4.49
CA ASP A 36 -0.43 0.96 -5.56
C ASP A 36 -1.10 2.15 -6.28
N LEU A 37 -2.41 2.11 -6.47
CA LEU A 37 -3.19 3.20 -7.04
C LEU A 37 -3.18 4.43 -6.12
N ASN A 38 -3.32 4.25 -4.81
CA ASN A 38 -3.42 5.37 -3.86
C ASN A 38 -2.18 6.26 -3.82
N TYR A 39 -1.01 5.81 -4.32
CA TYR A 39 0.16 6.69 -4.52
C TYR A 39 -0.08 7.77 -5.55
N PHE A 40 -1.00 7.53 -6.47
CA PHE A 40 -1.29 8.43 -7.57
C PHE A 40 -2.52 9.30 -7.31
N ALA A 41 -3.24 9.09 -6.19
CA ALA A 41 -4.49 9.79 -5.89
C ALA A 41 -4.33 11.31 -5.93
N GLU A 42 -3.34 11.85 -5.23
CA GLU A 42 -3.03 13.27 -5.23
C GLU A 42 -2.50 13.78 -6.59
N PRO A 43 -1.42 13.22 -7.18
CA PRO A 43 -0.87 13.74 -8.44
C PRO A 43 -1.81 13.54 -9.65
N CYS A 44 -2.74 12.58 -9.61
CA CYS A 44 -3.71 12.34 -10.67
C CYS A 44 -5.12 12.87 -10.35
N GLY A 45 -5.33 13.49 -9.18
CA GLY A 45 -6.56 14.18 -8.81
C GLY A 45 -7.78 13.26 -8.62
N PHE A 46 -7.61 12.06 -8.05
CA PHE A 46 -8.72 11.17 -7.71
C PHE A 46 -8.79 10.86 -6.21
N GLU A 47 -9.98 10.51 -5.72
CA GLU A 47 -10.14 10.03 -4.35
C GLU A 47 -9.49 8.66 -4.19
N ALA A 48 -8.61 8.53 -3.21
CA ALA A 48 -7.98 7.25 -2.90
C ALA A 48 -9.04 6.13 -2.71
N VAL A 49 -8.72 4.95 -3.22
CA VAL A 49 -9.58 3.78 -3.17
C VAL A 49 -9.40 3.05 -1.86
N LYS A 50 -10.46 2.39 -1.39
CA LYS A 50 -10.37 1.53 -0.21
C LYS A 50 -9.49 0.32 -0.51
N VAL A 51 -8.59 -0.03 0.41
CA VAL A 51 -7.69 -1.19 0.31
C VAL A 51 -8.28 -2.40 1.05
N ASP A 52 -9.21 -3.12 0.42
CA ASP A 52 -9.91 -4.27 1.02
C ASP A 52 -9.86 -5.56 0.18
N GLY A 53 -9.26 -5.48 -1.01
CA GLY A 53 -9.14 -6.57 -1.97
C GLY A 53 -10.39 -6.81 -2.80
N VAL A 54 -11.35 -5.88 -2.78
CA VAL A 54 -12.56 -5.91 -3.62
C VAL A 54 -12.42 -4.88 -4.73
N LEU A 55 -12.17 -5.34 -5.96
CA LEU A 55 -12.08 -4.46 -7.12
C LEU A 55 -13.48 -4.01 -7.55
N GLY A 56 -13.63 -2.74 -7.89
CA GLY A 56 -14.90 -2.19 -8.37
C GLY A 56 -14.71 -0.93 -9.22
N PRO A 57 -15.78 -0.18 -9.52
CA PRO A 57 -15.72 0.97 -10.41
C PRO A 57 -14.72 2.05 -9.97
N LYS A 58 -14.55 2.27 -8.66
CA LYS A 58 -13.53 3.21 -8.14
C LYS A 58 -12.10 2.75 -8.46
N SER A 59 -11.79 1.46 -8.35
CA SER A 59 -10.47 0.92 -8.70
C SER A 59 -10.18 1.05 -10.19
N LEU A 60 -11.19 0.79 -11.04
CA LEU A 60 -11.10 0.98 -12.49
C LEU A 60 -10.86 2.45 -12.84
N ALA A 61 -11.66 3.36 -12.30
CA ALA A 61 -11.55 4.79 -12.55
C ALA A 61 -10.20 5.36 -12.10
N ALA A 62 -9.70 4.94 -10.93
CA ALA A 62 -8.38 5.33 -10.44
C ALA A 62 -7.28 4.89 -11.42
N LEU A 63 -7.29 3.64 -11.87
CA LEU A 63 -6.29 3.14 -12.83
C LEU A 63 -6.35 3.86 -14.19
N GLN A 64 -7.55 4.17 -14.67
CA GLN A 64 -7.73 4.98 -15.88
C GLN A 64 -7.19 6.40 -15.70
N ALA A 65 -7.38 7.02 -14.53
CA ALA A 65 -6.82 8.33 -14.22
C ALA A 65 -5.29 8.31 -14.20
N VAL A 66 -4.67 7.27 -13.60
CA VAL A 66 -3.21 7.09 -13.64
C VAL A 66 -2.72 6.91 -15.07
N ASN A 67 -3.37 6.06 -15.87
CA ASN A 67 -3.00 5.85 -17.27
C ASN A 67 -3.05 7.18 -18.07
N ALA A 68 -4.14 7.93 -17.94
CA ALA A 68 -4.30 9.23 -18.59
C ALA A 68 -3.22 10.23 -18.16
N ALA A 69 -2.89 10.29 -16.86
CA ALA A 69 -1.84 11.15 -16.34
C ALA A 69 -0.46 10.76 -16.88
N VAL A 70 -0.14 9.45 -16.94
CA VAL A 70 1.12 8.94 -17.49
C VAL A 70 1.27 9.30 -18.96
N ILE A 71 0.23 9.09 -19.78
CA ILE A 71 0.24 9.46 -21.21
C ILE A 71 0.42 10.98 -21.37
N LYS A 72 -0.23 11.78 -20.52
CA LYS A 72 -0.08 13.24 -20.54
C LYS A 72 1.35 13.67 -20.19
N ALA A 73 1.97 13.03 -19.19
CA ALA A 73 3.33 13.34 -18.76
C ALA A 73 4.38 12.84 -19.78
N ASN A 74 4.13 11.70 -20.41
CA ASN A 74 5.00 11.10 -21.42
C ASN A 74 4.19 10.39 -22.51
N PRO A 75 3.87 11.08 -23.62
CA PRO A 75 3.08 10.52 -24.71
C PRO A 75 3.68 9.27 -25.37
N ALA A 76 4.99 9.06 -25.26
CA ALA A 76 5.67 7.87 -25.78
C ALA A 76 5.30 6.58 -25.03
N LEU A 77 4.69 6.68 -23.84
CA LEU A 77 4.21 5.54 -23.06
C LEU A 77 2.79 5.09 -23.44
N THR A 78 2.18 5.70 -24.47
CA THR A 78 0.89 5.26 -25.01
C THR A 78 0.95 3.79 -25.41
N GLY A 79 0.02 2.97 -24.89
CA GLY A 79 -0.05 1.54 -25.19
C GLY A 79 0.90 0.64 -24.38
N THR A 80 1.73 1.20 -23.49
CA THR A 80 2.58 0.38 -22.57
C THR A 80 1.78 -0.35 -21.49
N LEU A 81 0.60 0.18 -21.16
CA LEU A 81 -0.46 -0.52 -20.47
C LEU A 81 -1.70 -0.44 -21.36
N MET A 82 -2.36 -1.57 -21.64
CA MET A 82 -3.74 -1.51 -22.14
C MET A 82 -4.61 -0.92 -21.04
N PRO A 83 -5.17 0.30 -21.21
CA PRO A 83 -6.03 0.88 -20.21
C PRO A 83 -7.20 -0.08 -19.97
N PRO A 84 -7.40 -0.55 -18.74
CA PRO A 84 -8.50 -1.46 -18.46
C PRO A 84 -9.80 -0.73 -18.76
N THR A 85 -10.69 -1.43 -19.47
CA THR A 85 -12.01 -0.92 -19.84
C THR A 85 -13.08 -1.41 -18.89
N THR A 86 -12.80 -2.52 -18.20
CA THR A 86 -13.69 -3.16 -17.23
C THR A 86 -12.96 -3.50 -15.93
N VAL A 87 -13.71 -3.71 -14.84
CA VAL A 87 -13.15 -4.21 -13.58
C VAL A 87 -12.51 -5.60 -13.77
N ALA A 88 -13.05 -6.41 -14.68
CA ALA A 88 -12.52 -7.72 -15.05
C ALA A 88 -11.14 -7.63 -15.71
N ASP A 89 -10.87 -6.59 -16.50
CA ASP A 89 -9.53 -6.35 -17.06
C ASP A 89 -8.53 -6.09 -15.92
N VAL A 90 -8.91 -5.27 -14.93
CA VAL A 90 -8.06 -4.98 -13.76
C VAL A 90 -7.74 -6.27 -12.99
N ALA A 91 -8.74 -7.14 -12.80
CA ALA A 91 -8.57 -8.41 -12.11
C ALA A 91 -7.68 -9.39 -12.91
N THR A 92 -7.93 -9.53 -14.21
CA THR A 92 -7.23 -10.47 -15.09
C THR A 92 -5.75 -10.11 -15.25
N TYR A 93 -5.45 -8.82 -15.35
CA TYR A 93 -4.10 -8.31 -15.57
C TYR A 93 -3.44 -7.77 -14.30
N ALA A 94 -3.98 -8.13 -13.13
CA ALA A 94 -3.61 -7.56 -11.85
C ALA A 94 -2.11 -7.46 -11.62
N MET A 95 -1.35 -8.54 -11.86
CA MET A 95 0.10 -8.55 -11.61
C MET A 95 0.87 -7.66 -12.58
N MET A 96 0.47 -7.63 -13.87
CA MET A 96 1.05 -6.72 -14.86
C MET A 96 0.73 -5.26 -14.54
N THR A 97 -0.49 -4.97 -14.09
CA THR A 97 -0.90 -3.64 -13.65
C THR A 97 -0.04 -3.16 -12.49
N ARG A 98 0.22 -4.01 -11.50
CA ARG A 98 1.08 -3.66 -10.35
C ARG A 98 2.51 -3.34 -10.80
N ASP A 99 3.10 -4.19 -11.64
CA ASP A 99 4.46 -3.97 -12.16
C ASP A 99 4.55 -2.65 -12.96
N TRP A 100 3.53 -2.36 -13.78
CA TRP A 100 3.45 -1.11 -14.53
C TRP A 100 3.28 0.11 -13.63
N LEU A 101 2.42 0.03 -12.60
CA LEU A 101 2.26 1.10 -11.62
C LEU A 101 3.58 1.39 -10.91
N GLU A 102 4.27 0.34 -10.46
CA GLU A 102 5.53 0.44 -9.71
C GLU A 102 6.68 1.01 -10.56
N LYS A 103 6.87 0.53 -11.78
CA LYS A 103 8.05 0.88 -12.59
C LYS A 103 7.81 2.02 -13.57
N THR A 104 6.68 1.97 -14.28
CA THR A 104 6.41 2.90 -15.38
C THR A 104 5.70 4.14 -14.88
N ALA A 105 4.57 3.98 -14.17
CA ALA A 105 3.76 5.12 -13.77
C ALA A 105 4.46 6.00 -12.74
N ARG A 106 5.11 5.42 -11.73
CA ARG A 106 5.87 6.20 -10.74
C ARG A 106 6.97 7.03 -11.37
N SER A 107 7.76 6.43 -12.25
CA SER A 107 8.85 7.10 -12.97
C SER A 107 8.31 8.25 -13.83
N ALA A 108 7.27 7.99 -14.62
CA ALA A 108 6.68 8.98 -15.51
C ALA A 108 6.05 10.17 -14.78
N LEU A 109 5.49 9.94 -13.59
CA LEU A 109 4.80 10.96 -12.81
C LEU A 109 5.66 11.58 -11.70
N GLY A 110 6.92 11.15 -11.55
CA GLY A 110 7.81 11.63 -10.51
C GLY A 110 7.30 11.38 -9.08
N VAL A 111 6.47 10.34 -8.90
CA VAL A 111 5.97 9.95 -7.57
C VAL A 111 7.14 9.37 -6.78
N THR A 112 7.30 9.78 -5.53
CA THR A 112 8.37 9.30 -4.64
C THR A 112 8.45 7.77 -4.69
N ASP A 113 9.66 7.25 -4.85
CA ASP A 113 9.92 5.81 -4.92
C ASP A 113 9.78 5.16 -3.54
N LEU A 114 8.52 5.01 -3.11
CA LEU A 114 8.16 4.26 -1.92
C LEU A 114 8.07 2.79 -2.33
N ARG A 115 9.14 2.05 -2.16
CA ARG A 115 9.20 0.64 -2.54
C ARG A 115 8.34 -0.22 -1.62
N ARG A 116 7.57 -1.14 -2.20
CA ARG A 116 6.94 -2.24 -1.45
C ARG A 116 7.98 -3.33 -1.24
N TYR A 117 8.18 -3.76 0.00
CA TYR A 117 9.15 -4.83 0.26
C TYR A 117 8.49 -6.19 0.15
N HIS A 118 9.14 -7.14 -0.52
CA HIS A 118 8.58 -8.47 -0.72
C HIS A 118 9.11 -9.49 0.29
N LYS A 119 8.21 -10.35 0.77
CA LYS A 119 8.55 -11.46 1.67
C LYS A 119 9.20 -12.62 0.90
N GLY A 120 10.23 -13.24 1.46
CA GLY A 120 10.69 -14.56 1.04
C GLY A 120 12.20 -14.78 1.12
N THR A 121 12.63 -16.01 0.90
CA THR A 121 14.06 -16.36 0.83
C THR A 121 14.73 -15.64 -0.34
N GLY A 122 15.81 -14.91 -0.07
CA GLY A 122 16.49 -14.08 -1.07
C GLY A 122 15.70 -12.83 -1.48
N LYS A 123 14.65 -12.47 -0.73
CA LYS A 123 13.90 -11.23 -0.87
C LYS A 123 14.31 -10.23 0.20
N GLU A 124 13.64 -9.08 0.18
CA GLU A 124 13.91 -7.91 1.00
C GLU A 124 13.71 -8.18 2.49
N TRP A 125 12.75 -9.04 2.85
CA TRP A 125 12.49 -9.43 4.23
C TRP A 125 11.94 -10.85 4.37
N ASN A 126 12.01 -11.38 5.59
CA ASN A 126 11.49 -12.70 5.94
C ASN A 126 10.86 -12.69 7.33
N VAL A 127 10.26 -13.82 7.73
CA VAL A 127 9.66 -14.03 9.05
C VAL A 127 10.41 -15.13 9.78
N LYS A 128 10.75 -14.85 11.04
CA LYS A 128 11.17 -15.85 12.01
C LYS A 128 10.24 -15.72 13.20
N ASP A 129 9.45 -16.78 13.45
CA ASP A 129 8.44 -16.81 14.49
C ASP A 129 7.47 -15.61 14.40
N ALA A 130 7.38 -14.81 15.47
CA ALA A 130 6.53 -13.64 15.54
C ALA A 130 7.19 -12.35 15.03
N ILE A 131 8.34 -12.44 14.34
CA ILE A 131 9.12 -11.27 13.92
C ILE A 131 9.31 -11.28 12.40
N ALA A 132 8.98 -10.16 11.75
CA ALA A 132 9.42 -9.86 10.41
C ALA A 132 10.73 -9.04 10.46
N TYR A 133 11.72 -9.46 9.67
CA TYR A 133 13.05 -8.85 9.66
C TYR A 133 13.57 -8.70 8.22
N GLY A 134 14.18 -7.55 7.95
CA GLY A 134 14.92 -7.26 6.72
C GLY A 134 16.42 -7.25 6.95
N ALA A 135 17.20 -7.19 5.87
CA ALA A 135 18.65 -6.99 5.94
C ALA A 135 19.07 -5.72 5.19
N GLY A 136 20.22 -5.15 5.57
CA GLY A 136 20.78 -3.97 4.92
C GLY A 136 19.82 -2.76 4.96
N PRO A 137 19.53 -2.11 3.82
CA PRO A 137 18.65 -0.94 3.78
C PRO A 137 17.26 -1.19 4.38
N VAL A 138 16.68 -2.38 4.16
CA VAL A 138 15.34 -2.73 4.67
C VAL A 138 15.32 -2.74 6.21
N HIS A 139 16.41 -3.22 6.82
CA HIS A 139 16.53 -3.18 8.28
C HIS A 139 16.59 -1.74 8.80
N ALA A 140 17.35 -0.87 8.13
CA ALA A 140 17.43 0.54 8.50
C ALA A 140 16.06 1.23 8.37
N ASP A 141 15.28 0.90 7.33
CA ASP A 141 13.92 1.40 7.17
C ASP A 141 12.97 0.90 8.26
N PHE A 142 13.12 -0.36 8.72
CA PHE A 142 12.35 -0.90 9.84
C PHE A 142 12.68 -0.21 11.17
N VAL A 143 13.97 0.03 11.45
CA VAL A 143 14.42 0.81 12.62
C VAL A 143 13.83 2.23 12.57
N ALA A 144 13.89 2.86 11.41
CA ALA A 144 13.38 4.20 11.22
C ALA A 144 11.85 4.26 11.40
N LEU A 145 11.10 3.24 10.93
CA LEU A 145 9.66 3.14 11.17
C LEU A 145 9.35 3.05 12.67
N GLN A 146 10.01 2.16 13.42
CA GLN A 146 9.82 2.07 14.88
C GLN A 146 10.13 3.41 15.57
N THR A 147 11.16 4.11 15.10
CA THR A 147 11.54 5.44 15.60
C THR A 147 10.45 6.48 15.30
N ASP A 148 9.90 6.49 14.08
CA ASP A 148 8.82 7.38 13.68
C ASP A 148 7.55 7.10 14.50
N LEU A 149 7.22 5.83 14.77
CA LEU A 149 6.10 5.42 15.62
C LEU A 149 6.26 5.90 17.06
N ASN A 150 7.47 5.81 17.63
CA ASN A 150 7.73 6.23 19.01
C ASN A 150 7.45 7.71 19.28
N ARG A 151 7.44 8.56 18.24
CA ARG A 151 7.02 9.97 18.37
C ARG A 151 5.57 10.12 18.83
N PHE A 152 4.71 9.14 18.53
CA PHE A 152 3.29 9.13 18.86
C PHE A 152 2.98 8.40 20.16
N ALA A 153 3.95 7.67 20.73
CA ALA A 153 3.75 6.80 21.89
C ALA A 153 3.14 7.55 23.10
N GLY A 154 3.70 8.72 23.43
CA GLY A 154 3.21 9.56 24.51
C GLY A 154 1.82 10.14 24.23
N ALA A 155 1.60 10.68 23.03
CA ALA A 155 0.34 11.31 22.64
C ALA A 155 -0.84 10.33 22.57
N LEU A 156 -0.58 9.06 22.24
CA LEU A 156 -1.60 8.03 22.07
C LEU A 156 -1.60 6.97 23.18
N GLY A 157 -0.71 7.09 24.17
CA GLY A 157 -0.68 6.24 25.36
C GLY A 157 -0.27 4.78 25.11
N PHE A 158 0.45 4.48 24.03
CA PHE A 158 1.03 3.15 23.80
C PHE A 158 2.49 3.09 24.27
N ALA A 159 2.95 1.90 24.68
CA ALA A 159 4.32 1.70 25.13
C ALA A 159 5.32 1.90 23.97
N ALA A 160 6.40 2.65 24.23
CA ALA A 160 7.47 2.81 23.26
C ALA A 160 8.02 1.45 22.80
N LEU A 161 8.29 1.36 21.50
CA LEU A 161 8.87 0.20 20.84
C LEU A 161 10.39 0.22 20.99
N ASP A 162 10.98 -0.96 21.04
CA ASP A 162 12.42 -1.12 20.77
C ASP A 162 12.67 -0.75 19.30
N THR A 163 13.72 0.03 19.02
CA THR A 163 14.11 0.46 17.66
C THR A 163 15.21 -0.44 17.11
N ASP A 164 14.88 -1.72 16.96
CA ASP A 164 15.82 -2.81 16.63
C ASP A 164 15.65 -3.36 15.21
N GLY A 165 14.75 -2.78 14.41
CA GLY A 165 14.44 -3.22 13.05
C GLY A 165 13.68 -4.55 12.99
N MET A 166 13.13 -5.02 14.12
CA MET A 166 12.36 -6.25 14.23
C MET A 166 10.87 -5.94 14.31
N ILE A 167 10.16 -6.14 13.20
CA ILE A 167 8.75 -5.81 13.09
C ILE A 167 7.93 -6.94 13.73
N GLY A 168 7.38 -6.67 14.91
CA GLY A 168 6.55 -7.62 15.67
C GLY A 168 5.10 -7.14 15.88
N PRO A 169 4.31 -7.90 16.65
CA PRO A 169 2.91 -7.55 16.94
C PRO A 169 2.75 -6.18 17.63
N LYS A 170 3.73 -5.74 18.42
CA LYS A 170 3.72 -4.42 19.05
C LYS A 170 3.81 -3.30 18.01
N THR A 171 4.65 -3.47 16.98
CA THR A 171 4.77 -2.51 15.88
C THR A 171 3.47 -2.40 15.10
N ALA A 172 2.83 -3.53 14.75
CA ALA A 172 1.52 -3.52 14.08
C ALA A 172 0.44 -2.82 14.93
N LYS A 173 0.38 -3.13 16.23
CA LYS A 173 -0.53 -2.45 17.16
C LYS A 173 -0.29 -0.93 17.23
N ALA A 174 0.97 -0.49 17.21
CA ALA A 174 1.29 0.94 17.24
C ALA A 174 0.82 1.66 15.96
N VAL A 175 1.06 1.07 14.78
CA VAL A 175 0.56 1.64 13.51
C VAL A 175 -0.97 1.70 13.53
N LYS A 176 -1.63 0.63 13.96
CA LYS A 176 -3.09 0.57 14.09
C LYS A 176 -3.63 1.62 15.06
N ALA A 177 -3.00 1.81 16.22
CA ALA A 177 -3.43 2.82 17.19
C ALA A 177 -3.41 4.24 16.61
N ILE A 178 -2.36 4.58 15.84
CA ILE A 178 -2.26 5.87 15.15
C ILE A 178 -3.35 5.99 14.07
N TYR A 179 -3.59 4.92 13.31
CA TYR A 179 -4.63 4.89 12.29
C TYR A 179 -6.03 5.10 12.89
N ASP A 180 -6.38 4.31 13.90
CA ASP A 180 -7.68 4.38 14.57
C ASP A 180 -7.90 5.78 15.20
N ALA A 181 -6.85 6.38 15.76
CA ALA A 181 -6.91 7.75 16.30
C ALA A 181 -7.19 8.82 15.23
N LEU A 182 -6.59 8.70 14.03
CA LEU A 182 -6.87 9.59 12.91
C LEU A 182 -8.29 9.42 12.36
N VAL A 183 -8.77 8.18 12.25
CA VAL A 183 -10.13 7.87 11.79
C VAL A 183 -11.16 8.39 12.76
N ALA A 184 -10.91 8.28 14.08
CA ALA A 184 -11.79 8.82 15.10
C ALA A 184 -11.96 10.36 14.99
N LYS A 185 -10.93 11.08 14.54
CA LYS A 185 -10.99 12.52 14.29
C LYS A 185 -11.74 12.87 13.01
N ASN A 186 -11.51 12.12 11.94
CA ASN A 186 -12.23 12.28 10.68
C ASN A 186 -12.38 10.92 10.01
N PRO A 187 -13.62 10.39 9.89
CA PRO A 187 -13.87 9.10 9.25
C PRO A 187 -13.33 8.99 7.81
N LEU A 188 -13.13 10.11 7.12
CA LEU A 188 -12.53 10.12 5.78
C LEU A 188 -11.04 9.72 5.77
N ASN A 189 -10.37 9.75 6.93
CA ASN A 189 -9.00 9.26 7.09
C ASN A 189 -8.88 7.73 7.01
N VAL A 190 -10.01 7.01 6.89
CA VAL A 190 -10.04 5.56 6.69
C VAL A 190 -9.30 5.16 5.40
N ILE A 191 -9.16 6.10 4.45
CA ILE A 191 -8.54 5.88 3.16
C ILE A 191 -7.03 6.16 3.26
N THR A 192 -6.23 5.09 3.28
CA THR A 192 -4.76 5.14 3.28
C THR A 192 -4.17 4.48 2.03
N ALA A 193 -2.94 4.83 1.67
CA ALA A 193 -2.17 4.11 0.64
C ALA A 193 -1.74 2.69 1.09
N PHE A 194 -1.87 2.46 2.39
CA PHE A 194 -1.82 1.22 3.17
C PHE A 194 -3.06 0.31 3.19
N PRO A 195 -3.03 -1.04 3.16
CA PRO A 195 -4.03 -1.76 3.96
C PRO A 195 -3.90 -1.34 5.43
N VAL A 196 -5.00 -1.31 6.20
CA VAL A 196 -4.92 -1.11 7.65
C VAL A 196 -4.08 -2.25 8.22
N PRO A 197 -2.87 -1.99 8.73
CA PRO A 197 -1.95 -3.06 9.03
C PRO A 197 -2.33 -3.67 10.37
N ASP A 198 -2.95 -4.85 10.29
CA ASP A 198 -3.34 -5.65 11.45
C ASP A 198 -2.27 -6.71 11.77
N THR A 199 -1.29 -6.88 10.87
CA THR A 199 -0.23 -7.88 10.97
C THR A 199 1.17 -7.28 10.83
N LYS A 200 2.18 -7.95 11.39
CA LYS A 200 3.60 -7.59 11.21
C LYS A 200 4.03 -7.70 9.74
N GLU A 201 3.45 -8.63 8.99
CA GLU A 201 3.72 -8.82 7.57
C GLU A 201 3.29 -7.60 6.75
N GLU A 202 2.09 -7.07 6.98
CA GLU A 202 1.62 -5.85 6.32
C GLU A 202 2.50 -4.66 6.72
N VAL A 203 2.88 -4.53 7.99
CA VAL A 203 3.80 -3.46 8.41
C VAL A 203 5.16 -3.57 7.71
N ALA A 204 5.73 -4.77 7.64
CA ALA A 204 7.02 -5.01 7.00
C ALA A 204 6.95 -4.73 5.49
N GLU A 205 5.90 -5.21 4.83
CA GLU A 205 5.68 -5.01 3.39
C GLU A 205 5.46 -3.54 3.02
N TYR A 206 4.72 -2.82 3.87
CA TYR A 206 4.33 -1.45 3.63
C TYR A 206 5.14 -0.40 4.40
N CYS A 207 6.29 -0.77 4.95
CA CYS A 207 7.08 0.08 5.85
C CYS A 207 7.32 1.51 5.32
N MET A 208 7.83 1.65 4.09
CA MET A 208 8.09 2.98 3.51
C MET A 208 6.81 3.82 3.38
N PHE A 209 5.68 3.19 3.07
CA PHE A 209 4.40 3.87 2.92
C PHE A 209 3.82 4.32 4.25
N ILE A 210 3.95 3.48 5.28
CA ILE A 210 3.57 3.83 6.64
C ILE A 210 4.38 5.03 7.09
N ARG A 211 5.71 5.03 6.88
CA ARG A 211 6.57 6.17 7.23
C ARG A 211 6.18 7.46 6.52
N ALA A 212 5.93 7.41 5.21
CA ALA A 212 5.49 8.57 4.43
C ALA A 212 4.14 9.12 4.93
N TRP A 213 3.20 8.23 5.28
CA TRP A 213 1.92 8.61 5.86
C TRP A 213 2.06 9.21 7.26
N LEU A 214 2.94 8.65 8.11
CA LEU A 214 3.23 9.20 9.43
C LEU A 214 3.76 10.64 9.33
N ALA A 215 4.65 10.90 8.36
CA ALA A 215 5.25 12.21 8.14
C ALA A 215 4.26 13.27 7.63
N THR A 216 3.25 12.87 6.86
CA THR A 216 2.37 13.82 6.15
C THR A 216 0.97 13.93 6.72
N LYS A 217 0.36 12.81 7.13
CA LYS A 217 -1.02 12.76 7.62
C LYS A 217 -1.08 12.65 9.13
N ALA A 218 -0.26 11.76 9.71
CA ALA A 218 -0.28 11.58 11.17
C ALA A 218 0.39 12.71 11.93
N GLY A 219 1.30 13.48 11.33
CA GLY A 219 1.93 14.65 11.96
C GLY A 219 0.94 15.64 12.59
N ALA A 220 -0.29 15.74 12.06
CA ALA A 220 -1.36 16.54 12.66
C ALA A 220 -1.69 16.13 14.12
N LEU A 221 -1.55 14.83 14.46
CA LEU A 221 -1.74 14.35 15.83
C LEU A 221 -0.68 14.90 16.80
N LEU A 222 0.55 15.13 16.33
CA LEU A 222 1.64 15.65 17.18
C LEU A 222 1.51 17.16 17.37
N ALA A 223 1.18 17.89 16.30
CA ALA A 223 0.99 19.34 16.34
C ALA A 223 -0.12 19.74 17.34
N GLU A 224 -1.18 18.93 17.45
CA GLU A 224 -2.28 19.18 18.39
C GLU A 224 -1.99 18.73 19.83
N ALA A 225 -1.04 17.81 20.02
CA ALA A 225 -0.62 17.34 21.34
C ALA A 225 0.37 18.28 22.05
N GLY A 226 0.78 19.37 21.38
CA GLY A 226 1.72 20.36 21.93
C GLY A 226 3.17 19.84 22.06
N ALA A 227 3.54 18.85 21.24
CA ALA A 227 4.88 18.27 21.18
C ALA A 227 5.85 19.07 20.30
#